data_AF-A0A496AJH4-F1
#
_entry.id   AF-A0A496AJH4-F1
#
_cell.length_a   1.000
_cell.length_b   1.000
_cell.length_c   1.000
_cell.angle_alpha   90.00
_cell.angle_beta   90.00
_cell.angle_gamma   90.00
#
_symmetry.space_group_name_H-M   'P 1'
#
loop_
_entity.id
_entity.type
_entity.pdbx_description
1 polymer ?
#
loop_
_entity_poly.entity_id
_entity_poly.type
_entity_poly.pdbx_seq_one_letter_code
_entity_poly.pdbx_strand_id
1 'polypeptide(L)'
;MLRDTSQTEAYNRFAIRAAQAQLWNEAIFRWKQVINIDPDDSKAHNNLGVAYEAVGNMDKAIAAYQRAAELEPGNKYYRLNYRRCRIHLRRSGVDAEKALHVEEKPPSTEQ
;
A
#
# COMPACT_ATOMS: atom_id res chain seq x y z
N MET A 1 -26.27 -21.10 15.05
CA MET A 1 -25.55 -19.93 14.51
C MET A 1 -24.45 -20.45 13.59
N LEU A 2 -24.77 -20.63 12.31
CA LEU A 2 -23.80 -21.06 11.30
C LEU A 2 -22.85 -19.88 11.07
N ARG A 3 -21.54 -20.10 11.28
CA ARG A 3 -20.53 -19.11 10.87
C ARG A 3 -20.80 -18.82 9.40
N ASP A 4 -20.96 -17.54 9.07
CA ASP A 4 -21.20 -17.10 7.72
C ASP A 4 -19.92 -17.30 6.90
N THR A 5 -19.73 -18.53 6.42
CA THR A 5 -18.57 -18.95 5.63
C THR A 5 -18.54 -18.29 4.25
N SER A 6 -19.62 -17.58 3.87
CA SER A 6 -19.72 -16.85 2.60
C SER A 6 -18.69 -15.73 2.48
N GLN A 7 -18.36 -15.03 3.57
CA GLN A 7 -17.31 -14.01 3.61
C GLN A 7 -15.91 -14.62 3.51
N THR A 8 -15.64 -15.67 4.29
CA THR A 8 -14.33 -16.33 4.32
C THR A 8 -13.96 -16.93 2.96
N GLU A 9 -14.95 -17.50 2.27
CA GLU A 9 -14.75 -17.98 0.90
C GLU A 9 -14.60 -16.86 -0.13
N ALA A 10 -15.22 -15.69 0.06
CA ALA A 10 -15.03 -14.54 -0.81
C ALA A 10 -13.60 -13.97 -0.72
N TYR A 11 -13.03 -13.90 0.49
CA TYR A 11 -11.63 -13.51 0.70
C TYR A 11 -10.64 -14.54 0.14
N ASN A 12 -10.92 -15.85 0.28
CA ASN A 12 -10.12 -16.90 -0.35
C ASN A 12 -10.22 -16.92 -1.88
N ARG A 13 -11.38 -16.58 -2.46
CA ARG A 13 -11.61 -16.50 -3.92
C ARG A 13 -10.95 -15.27 -4.57
N PHE A 14 -10.82 -14.14 -3.86
CA PHE A 14 -10.01 -12.98 -4.29
C PHE A 14 -8.51 -13.32 -4.31
N ALA A 15 -8.04 -14.02 -3.28
CA ALA A 15 -6.65 -14.41 -3.11
C ALA A 15 -6.10 -15.29 -4.27
N ILE A 16 -6.93 -16.13 -4.89
CA ILE A 16 -6.53 -16.99 -6.03
C ILE A 16 -6.65 -16.27 -7.38
N ARG A 17 -7.55 -15.30 -7.54
CA ARG A 17 -7.85 -14.66 -8.84
C ARG A 17 -6.90 -13.49 -9.17
N ALA A 18 -6.32 -12.89 -8.14
CA ALA A 18 -5.17 -12.00 -8.25
C ALA A 18 -3.89 -12.74 -8.76
N ALA A 19 -3.90 -14.08 -8.86
CA ALA A 19 -2.77 -14.86 -9.35
C ALA A 19 -2.49 -14.71 -10.88
N GLN A 20 -3.32 -14.02 -11.66
CA GLN A 20 -3.10 -13.86 -13.12
C GLN A 20 -3.40 -12.42 -13.58
N ALA A 21 -2.41 -11.52 -13.39
CA ALA A 21 -2.14 -10.22 -14.04
C ALA A 21 -3.25 -9.19 -14.41
N GLN A 22 -4.48 -9.58 -14.75
CA GLN A 22 -5.54 -8.66 -15.22
C GLN A 22 -6.39 -8.07 -14.10
N LEU A 23 -6.51 -8.74 -12.95
CA LEU A 23 -7.32 -8.22 -11.84
C LEU A 23 -6.60 -7.16 -11.00
N TRP A 24 -5.27 -7.13 -10.98
CA TRP A 24 -4.57 -6.06 -10.28
C TRP A 24 -4.75 -4.71 -10.97
N ASN A 25 -4.73 -4.69 -12.30
CA ASN A 25 -5.02 -3.48 -13.07
C ASN A 25 -6.47 -3.00 -12.85
N GLU A 26 -7.43 -3.94 -12.79
CA GLU A 26 -8.82 -3.63 -12.45
C GLU A 26 -8.95 -3.15 -10.98
N ALA A 27 -8.24 -3.76 -10.04
CA ALA A 27 -8.22 -3.33 -8.65
C ALA A 27 -7.64 -1.92 -8.51
N ILE A 28 -6.54 -1.63 -9.22
CA ILE A 28 -5.97 -0.28 -9.32
C ILE A 28 -7.02 0.69 -9.85
N PHE A 29 -7.71 0.34 -10.95
CA PHE A 29 -8.75 1.19 -11.52
C PHE A 29 -9.86 1.49 -10.50
N ARG A 30 -10.40 0.46 -9.83
CA ARG A 30 -11.46 0.61 -8.83
C ARG A 30 -11.02 1.44 -7.64
N TRP A 31 -9.83 1.20 -7.08
CA TRP A 31 -9.34 1.99 -5.96
C TRP A 31 -9.07 3.44 -6.35
N LYS A 32 -8.64 3.71 -7.59
CA LYS A 32 -8.57 5.09 -8.09
C LYS A 32 -9.95 5.74 -8.20
N GLN A 33 -11.00 5.01 -8.57
CA GLN A 33 -12.37 5.56 -8.55
C GLN A 33 -12.84 5.86 -7.12
N VAL A 34 -12.54 4.99 -6.15
CA VAL A 34 -12.83 5.26 -4.74
C VAL A 34 -12.11 6.54 -4.30
N ILE A 35 -10.82 6.69 -4.62
CA ILE A 35 -10.02 7.88 -4.30
C ILE A 35 -10.54 9.14 -5.01
N ASN A 36 -11.11 9.02 -6.22
CA ASN A 36 -11.72 10.16 -6.89
C ASN A 36 -12.99 10.65 -6.18
N ILE A 37 -13.71 9.75 -5.51
CA ILE A 37 -14.94 10.06 -4.75
C ILE A 37 -14.56 10.54 -3.35
N ASP A 38 -13.65 9.85 -2.69
CA ASP A 38 -13.11 10.18 -1.37
C ASP A 38 -11.57 10.16 -1.41
N PRO A 39 -10.95 11.33 -1.62
CA PRO A 39 -9.49 11.47 -1.67
C PRO A 39 -8.78 11.11 -0.36
N ASP A 40 -9.50 11.06 0.76
CA ASP A 40 -8.94 10.88 2.10
C ASP A 40 -9.23 9.48 2.68
N ASP A 41 -9.75 8.55 1.88
CA ASP A 41 -9.90 7.14 2.27
C ASP A 41 -8.52 6.45 2.40
N SER A 42 -8.01 6.41 3.64
CA SER A 42 -6.72 5.80 4.00
C SER A 42 -6.63 4.32 3.60
N LYS A 43 -7.75 3.57 3.63
CA LYS A 43 -7.79 2.15 3.27
C LYS A 43 -7.68 1.97 1.76
N ALA A 44 -8.35 2.82 0.98
CA ALA A 44 -8.26 2.79 -0.48
C ALA A 44 -6.83 3.06 -0.94
N HIS A 45 -6.15 4.05 -0.35
CA HIS A 45 -4.73 4.33 -0.63
C HIS A 45 -3.82 3.14 -0.27
N ASN A 46 -4.02 2.49 0.89
CA ASN A 46 -3.24 1.30 1.24
C ASN A 46 -3.48 0.13 0.27
N ASN A 47 -4.74 -0.14 -0.09
CA ASN A 47 -5.09 -1.23 -1.02
C ASN A 47 -4.59 -0.96 -2.44
N LEU A 48 -4.55 0.31 -2.86
CA LEU A 48 -3.93 0.73 -4.10
C LEU A 48 -2.41 0.47 -4.07
N GLY A 49 -1.75 0.71 -2.92
CA GLY A 49 -0.34 0.37 -2.71
C GLY A 49 -0.05 -1.12 -2.88
N VAL A 50 -0.89 -1.98 -2.27
CA VAL A 50 -0.79 -3.44 -2.42
C VAL A 50 -0.94 -3.87 -3.87
N ALA A 51 -1.92 -3.30 -4.58
CA ALA A 51 -2.17 -3.63 -5.97
C ALA A 51 -1.01 -3.19 -6.90
N TYR A 52 -0.39 -2.04 -6.63
CA TYR A 52 0.79 -1.59 -7.36
C TYR A 52 2.04 -2.44 -7.08
N GLU A 53 2.24 -2.84 -5.82
CA GLU A 53 3.32 -3.77 -5.43
C GLU A 53 3.17 -5.11 -6.17
N ALA A 54 1.94 -5.61 -6.29
CA ALA A 54 1.65 -6.86 -6.98
C ALA A 54 1.87 -6.84 -8.51
N VAL A 55 1.78 -5.68 -9.16
CA VAL A 55 2.14 -5.50 -10.59
C VAL A 55 3.58 -5.03 -10.79
N GLY A 56 4.39 -4.99 -9.71
CA GLY A 56 5.79 -4.59 -9.77
C GLY A 56 6.02 -3.07 -9.89
N ASN A 57 4.98 -2.24 -9.77
CA ASN A 57 5.12 -0.79 -9.84
C ASN A 57 5.42 -0.20 -8.45
N MET A 58 6.66 -0.38 -8.01
CA MET A 58 7.09 -0.02 -6.65
C MET A 58 7.00 1.48 -6.36
N ASP A 59 7.28 2.36 -7.33
CA ASP A 59 7.19 3.81 -7.14
C ASP A 59 5.75 4.24 -6.78
N LYS A 60 4.77 3.73 -7.53
CA LYS A 60 3.35 4.02 -7.25
C LYS A 60 2.86 3.35 -5.97
N ALA A 61 3.41 2.18 -5.63
CA ALA A 61 3.09 1.52 -4.37
C ALA A 61 3.55 2.36 -3.17
N ILE A 62 4.78 2.89 -3.21
CA ILE A 62 5.34 3.75 -2.18
C ILE A 62 4.48 5.01 -2.00
N ALA A 63 4.12 5.68 -3.08
CA ALA A 63 3.30 6.88 -3.03
C ALA A 63 1.91 6.62 -2.39
N ALA A 64 1.27 5.51 -2.76
CA ALA A 64 -0.04 5.15 -2.21
C ALA A 64 0.05 4.76 -0.73
N TYR A 65 1.06 3.99 -0.32
CA TYR A 65 1.28 3.67 1.09
C TYR A 65 1.64 4.90 1.92
N GLN A 66 2.43 5.82 1.36
CA GLN A 66 2.74 7.08 2.02
C GLN A 66 1.47 7.88 2.29
N ARG A 67 0.59 8.04 1.30
CA ARG A 67 -0.66 8.77 1.48
C ARG A 67 -1.55 8.14 2.54
N ALA A 68 -1.66 6.81 2.57
CA ALA A 68 -2.39 6.11 3.63
C ALA A 68 -1.82 6.40 5.04
N ALA A 69 -0.49 6.43 5.18
CA ALA A 69 0.19 6.72 6.44
C ALA A 69 0.09 8.20 6.86
N GLU A 70 -0.02 9.13 5.90
CA GLU A 70 -0.26 10.55 6.17
C GLU A 70 -1.70 10.81 6.63
N LEU A 71 -2.68 10.14 6.02
CA LEU A 71 -4.09 10.23 6.36
C LEU A 71 -4.40 9.64 7.74
N GLU A 72 -3.72 8.54 8.10
CA GLU A 72 -3.90 7.88 9.39
C GLU A 72 -2.55 7.59 10.08
N PRO A 73 -1.89 8.61 10.67
CA PRO A 73 -0.55 8.47 11.25
C PRO A 73 -0.46 7.46 12.40
N GLY A 74 -1.57 7.22 13.11
CA GLY A 74 -1.67 6.24 14.19
C GLY A 74 -1.70 4.79 13.71
N ASN A 75 -1.92 4.55 12.42
CA ASN A 75 -2.00 3.21 11.87
C ASN A 75 -0.62 2.61 11.61
N LYS A 76 -0.14 1.80 12.55
CA LYS A 76 1.16 1.12 12.45
C LYS A 76 1.30 0.23 11.20
N TYR A 77 0.19 -0.31 10.67
CA TYR A 77 0.24 -1.16 9.48
C TYR A 77 0.58 -0.37 8.23
N TYR A 78 0.00 0.82 8.05
CA TYR A 78 0.29 1.68 6.88
C TYR A 78 1.74 2.14 6.89
N ARG A 79 2.23 2.58 8.06
CA ARG A 79 3.63 2.95 8.26
C ARG A 79 4.58 1.78 7.95
N LEU A 80 4.22 0.56 8.36
CA LEU A 80 5.01 -0.63 8.10
C LEU A 80 5.03 -0.99 6.61
N ASN A 81 3.89 -0.95 5.92
CA ASN A 81 3.80 -1.23 4.48
C ASN A 81 4.64 -0.24 3.66
N TYR A 82 4.55 1.05 3.98
CA TYR A 82 5.39 2.10 3.38
C TYR A 82 6.89 1.83 3.57
N ARG A 83 7.32 1.58 4.81
CA ARG A 83 8.73 1.29 5.14
C ARG A 83 9.23 0.03 4.44
N ARG A 84 8.43 -1.05 4.43
CA ARG A 84 8.76 -2.31 3.75
C ARG A 84 8.97 -2.08 2.25
N CYS A 85 8.05 -1.38 1.60
CA CYS A 85 8.10 -1.12 0.17
C CYS A 85 9.35 -0.30 -0.21
N ARG A 86 9.70 0.73 0.58
CA ARG A 86 10.93 1.52 0.38
C ARG A 86 12.21 0.69 0.55
N ILE A 87 12.27 -0.19 1.55
CA ILE A 87 13.42 -1.09 1.73
C ILE A 87 13.54 -2.06 0.56
N HIS A 88 12.41 -2.58 0.06
CA HIS A 88 12.40 -3.48 -1.10
C HIS A 88 12.94 -2.78 -2.34
N LEU A 89 12.49 -1.55 -2.64
CA LEU A 89 13.00 -0.75 -3.76
C LEU A 89 14.49 -0.40 -3.63
N ARG A 90 14.96 -0.05 -2.43
CA ARG A 90 16.39 0.20 -2.17
C ARG A 90 17.24 -1.06 -2.37
N ARG A 91 16.72 -2.23 -1.98
CA ARG A 91 17.40 -3.53 -2.13
C ARG A 91 17.41 -4.08 -3.55
N SER A 92 16.43 -3.72 -4.39
CA SER A 92 16.42 -4.08 -5.81
C SER A 92 17.44 -3.29 -6.63
N GLY A 93 18.22 -2.39 -6.00
CA GLY A 93 19.33 -1.67 -6.64
C GLY A 93 18.89 -0.49 -7.51
N VAL A 94 17.59 -0.24 -7.63
CA VAL A 94 17.03 0.83 -8.48
C VAL A 94 17.19 2.22 -7.83
N ASP A 95 17.42 2.27 -6.51
CA ASP A 95 17.32 3.52 -5.73
C ASP A 95 18.39 3.67 -4.63
N ALA A 96 19.53 2.98 -4.77
CA ALA A 96 20.68 3.21 -3.88
C ALA A 96 21.17 4.68 -3.92
N GLU A 97 20.88 5.41 -5.01
CA GLU A 97 21.27 6.81 -5.19
C GLU A 97 20.25 7.84 -4.63
N LYS A 98 18.93 7.59 -4.66
CA LYS A 98 17.92 8.56 -4.16
C LYS A 98 17.55 8.39 -2.70
N ALA A 99 17.75 7.22 -2.11
CA ALA A 99 17.36 6.93 -0.73
C ALA A 99 18.24 7.64 0.34
N LEU A 100 19.36 8.27 -0.06
CA LEU A 100 20.27 8.94 0.87
C LEU A 100 19.83 10.37 1.28
N HIS A 101 18.79 10.93 0.67
CA HIS A 101 18.45 12.36 0.83
C HIS A 101 17.17 12.69 1.60
N VAL A 102 16.44 11.69 2.12
CA VAL A 102 15.34 11.98 3.05
C VAL A 102 15.84 11.70 4.45
N GLU A 103 16.54 12.69 5.00
CA GLU A 103 16.89 12.76 6.41
C GLU A 103 15.65 12.45 7.26
N GLU A 104 15.70 11.34 7.99
CA GLU A 104 14.86 11.18 9.16
C GLU A 104 15.29 12.27 10.14
N LYS A 105 14.58 13.40 10.16
CA LYS A 105 14.76 14.41 11.20
C LYS A 105 14.54 13.70 12.55
N PRO A 106 15.57 13.55 13.40
CA PRO A 106 15.40 12.83 14.66
C PRO A 106 14.35 13.55 15.52
N PRO A 107 13.60 12.81 16.36
CA PRO A 107 12.65 13.42 17.27
C PRO A 107 13.40 14.45 18.12
N SER A 108 12.87 15.67 18.17
CA SER A 108 13.34 16.74 19.03
C SER A 108 13.30 16.25 20.49
N THR A 109 14.44 15.89 21.04
CA THR A 109 14.63 15.88 22.49
C THR A 109 14.61 17.33 22.95
N GLU A 110 13.44 17.80 23.35
CA GLU A 110 13.30 18.97 24.21
C GLU A 110 14.07 18.69 25.51
N GLN A 111 14.96 19.63 25.85
CA GLN A 111 15.61 19.72 27.16
C GLN A 111 14.71 20.48 28.13
#